data_AF-A0A1C3JP66-F1
#
_entry.id   AF-A0A1C3JP66-F1
#
_cell.length_a   1.000
_cell.length_b   1.000
_cell.length_c   1.000
_cell.angle_alpha   90.00
_cell.angle_beta   90.00
_cell.angle_gamma   90.00
#
_symmetry.space_group_name_H-M   'P 1'
#
loop_
_entity.id
_entity.type
_entity.pdbx_description
1 polymer ?
#
loop_
_entity_poly.entity_id
_entity_poly.type
_entity_poly.pdbx_seq_one_letter_code
_entity_poly.pdbx_strand_id
1 'polypeptide(L)' 'MFHTEEESIVTMINHIAQNNVSAGSDSDVADIVENHIIKFWSRRMKKILAEQLASGTEEFEPAAKLAAERLSAKISA' A
#
# COMPACT_ATOMS: atom_id res chain seq x y z
N MET A 1 19.83 9.90 -1.36
CA MET A 1 19.59 8.73 -0.49
C MET A 1 18.99 7.66 -1.38
N PHE A 2 19.65 6.50 -1.53
CA PHE A 2 19.08 5.37 -2.26
C PHE A 2 18.15 4.66 -1.27
N HIS A 3 16.85 4.99 -1.29
CA HIS A 3 15.88 4.20 -0.55
C HIS A 3 15.86 2.82 -1.20
N THR A 4 16.12 1.78 -0.42
CA THR A 4 15.96 0.41 -0.90
C THR A 4 14.51 0.22 -1.36
N GLU A 5 14.26 -0.69 -2.30
CA GLU A 5 12.89 -0.94 -2.77
C GLU A 5 11.94 -1.25 -1.60
N GLU A 6 12.44 -1.87 -0.54
CA GLU A 6 11.68 -2.24 0.65
C GLU A 6 11.28 -1.02 1.49
N GLU A 7 12.22 -0.12 1.80
CA GLU A 7 11.94 1.14 2.53
C GLU A 7 11.07 2.11 1.71
N SER A 8 11.08 1.97 0.39
CA SER A 8 10.30 2.83 -0.49
C SER A 8 8.84 2.41 -0.63
N ILE A 9 8.47 1.14 -0.38
CA ILE A 9 7.11 0.64 -0.65
C ILE A 9 6.07 1.29 0.27
N VAL A 10 6.34 1.35 1.58
CA VAL A 10 5.41 1.97 2.55
C VAL A 10 5.29 3.47 2.32
N THR A 11 6.42 4.13 2.08
CA THR A 11 6.45 5.55 1.70
C THR A 11 5.63 5.81 0.43
N MET A 12 5.76 4.96 -0.60
CA MET A 12 5.02 5.12 -1.85
C MET A 12 3.52 4.93 -1.67
N ILE A 13 3.08 3.88 -0.96
CA ILE A 13 1.64 3.66 -0.74
C ILE A 13 1.02 4.78 0.11
N ASN A 14 1.75 5.26 1.12
CA ASN A 14 1.33 6.42 1.91
C ASN A 14 1.24 7.68 1.04
N HIS A 15 2.21 7.95 0.17
CA HIS A 15 2.12 9.08 -0.77
C HIS A 15 0.94 8.95 -1.74
N ILE A 16 0.64 7.76 -2.25
CA ILE A 16 -0.54 7.57 -3.11
C ILE A 16 -1.82 7.86 -2.32
N ALA A 17 -1.93 7.36 -1.09
CA ALA A 17 -3.07 7.64 -0.22
C ALA A 17 -3.21 9.15 0.06
N GLN A 18 -2.12 9.79 0.48
CA GLN A 18 -2.05 11.23 0.78
C GLN A 18 -2.43 12.11 -0.42
N ASN A 19 -2.02 11.72 -1.63
CA ASN A 19 -2.38 12.44 -2.85
C ASN A 19 -3.86 12.29 -3.24
N ASN A 20 -4.57 11.30 -2.67
CA ASN A 20 -5.96 11.01 -3.00
C ASN A 20 -6.92 11.27 -1.83
N VAL A 21 -6.49 11.90 -0.73
CA VAL A 21 -7.33 12.18 0.44
C VAL A 21 -8.60 12.98 0.12
N SER A 22 -8.60 13.74 -0.98
CA SER A 22 -9.78 14.49 -1.46
C SER A 22 -10.85 13.60 -2.10
N ALA A 23 -10.57 12.31 -2.34
CA ALA A 23 -11.53 11.37 -2.92
C ALA A 23 -12.71 11.07 -1.99
N GLY A 24 -12.57 11.32 -0.68
CA GLY A 24 -13.66 11.15 0.28
C GLY A 24 -13.21 10.40 1.52
N SER A 25 -13.82 9.25 1.77
CA SER A 25 -13.53 8.42 2.94
C SER A 25 -12.24 7.61 2.76
N ASP A 26 -11.66 7.11 3.86
CA ASP A 26 -10.51 6.22 3.82
C ASP A 26 -10.75 4.96 2.96
N SER A 27 -12.00 4.50 2.87
CA SER A 27 -12.35 3.38 1.99
C SER A 27 -12.27 3.76 0.51
N ASP A 28 -12.71 4.96 0.13
CA ASP A 28 -12.63 5.44 -1.25
C ASP A 28 -11.18 5.63 -1.68
N VAL A 29 -10.35 6.18 -0.78
CA VAL A 29 -8.91 6.31 -0.98
C VAL A 29 -8.25 4.94 -1.08
N ALA A 30 -8.62 4.00 -0.20
CA ALA A 30 -8.10 2.63 -0.23
C ALA A 30 -8.43 1.92 -1.54
N ASP A 31 -9.64 2.11 -2.10
CA ASP A 31 -10.00 1.56 -3.41
C ASP A 31 -9.12 2.10 -4.54
N ILE A 32 -8.77 3.40 -4.50
CA ILE A 32 -7.86 4.01 -5.47
C ILE A 32 -6.45 3.43 -5.34
N VAL A 33 -5.94 3.37 -4.11
CA VAL A 33 -4.61 2.83 -3.79
C VAL A 33 -4.51 1.37 -4.22
N GLU A 34 -5.51 0.56 -3.88
CA GLU A 34 -5.59 -0.85 -4.27
C GLU A 34 -5.55 -1.02 -5.79
N ASN A 35 -6.41 -0.29 -6.51
CA ASN A 35 -6.45 -0.33 -7.97
C ASN A 35 -5.12 0.08 -8.61
N HIS A 36 -4.44 1.08 -8.04
CA HIS A 36 -3.13 1.51 -8.51
C HIS A 36 -2.10 0.38 -8.35
N ILE A 37 -2.03 -0.25 -7.17
CA ILE A 37 -1.07 -1.32 -6.90
C ILE A 37 -1.36 -2.54 -7.78
N ILE A 38 -2.63 -2.92 -7.96
CA ILE A 38 -2.99 -4.04 -8.82
C ILE A 38 -2.47 -3.83 -10.24
N LYS A 39 -2.69 -2.64 -10.81
CA LYS A 39 -2.36 -2.30 -12.20
C LYS A 39 -0.87 -2.08 -12.44
N PHE A 40 -0.19 -1.41 -11.52
CA PHE A 40 1.15 -0.88 -11.78
C PHE A 40 2.27 -1.60 -11.04
N TRP A 41 1.99 -2.31 -9.95
CA TRP A 41 3.05 -2.96 -9.17
C TRP A 41 3.30 -4.39 -9.60
N SER A 42 4.58 -4.76 -9.61
CA SER A 42 5.02 -6.12 -9.89
C SER A 42 4.61 -7.09 -8.77
N ARG A 43 4.64 -8.40 -9.05
CA ARG A 43 4.40 -9.44 -8.04
C ARG A 43 5.36 -9.33 -6.85
N ARG A 44 6.63 -8.96 -7.10
CA ARG A 44 7.64 -8.78 -6.06
C ARG A 44 7.29 -7.62 -5.13
N MET A 45 6.92 -6.47 -5.67
CA MET A 45 6.52 -5.30 -4.86
C MET A 45 5.31 -5.62 -3.96
N LYS A 46 4.33 -6.35 -4.49
CA LYS A 46 3.15 -6.80 -3.73
C LYS A 46 3.54 -7.74 -2.58
N LYS A 47 4.52 -8.62 -2.78
CA LYS A 47 5.06 -9.51 -1.75
C LYS A 47 5.77 -8.71 -0.64
N ILE A 48 6.60 -7.74 -1.01
CA ILE A 48 7.28 -6.85 -0.07
C ILE A 48 6.25 -6.08 0.77
N LEU A 49 5.19 -5.54 0.15
CA LEU A 49 4.11 -4.87 0.88
C LEU A 49 3.47 -5.78 1.94
N ALA A 50 3.20 -7.04 1.60
CA ALA A 50 2.65 -8.00 2.56
C ALA A 50 3.63 -8.33 3.70
N GLU A 51 4.94 -8.41 3.40
CA GLU A 51 5.99 -8.62 4.41
C GLU A 51 6.10 -7.41 5.36
N GLN A 52 6.05 -6.17 4.84
CA GLN A 52 6.06 -4.94 5.62
C GLN A 52 4.79 -4.79 6.49
N LEU A 53 3.63 -5.19 5.95
CA LEU A 53 2.39 -5.22 6.74
C LEU A 53 2.47 -6.24 7.88
N ALA A 54 3.11 -7.39 7.64
CA ALA A 54 3.28 -8.44 8.64
C ALA A 54 4.36 -8.11 9.70
N SER A 55 5.40 -7.36 9.35
CA SER A 55 6.42 -6.91 10.30
C SER A 55 5.83 -5.91 11.31
N GLY A 56 4.85 -5.11 10.89
CA GLY A 56 4.18 -4.12 11.75
C GLY A 56 5.10 -3.00 12.24
N THR A 57 6.29 -2.87 11.66
CA THR A 57 7.32 -1.89 12.05
C THR A 57 7.11 -0.53 11.40
N GLU A 58 6.47 -0.51 10.23
CA GLU A 58 6.29 0.71 9.44
C GLU A 58 4.96 1.40 9.73
N GLU A 59 4.97 2.74 9.70
CA GLU A 59 3.76 3.55 9.87
C GLU A 59 3.02 3.66 8.54
N PHE A 60 1.83 3.07 8.49
CA PHE A 60 0.91 3.18 7.36
C PHE A 60 -0.15 4.24 7.62
N GLU A 61 -0.43 5.05 6.60
CA GLU A 61 -1.63 5.89 6.58
C GLU A 61 -2.90 5.04 6.64
N PRO A 62 -4.01 5.51 7.25
CA PRO A 62 -5.22 4.70 7.45
C PRO A 62 -5.74 4.04 6.17
N ALA A 63 -5.88 4.83 5.09
CA ALA A 63 -6.31 4.33 3.78
C ALA A 63 -5.27 3.42 3.12
N ALA A 64 -3.98 3.70 3.28
CA ALA A 64 -2.90 2.88 2.75
C ALA A 64 -2.87 1.49 3.43
N LYS A 65 -3.04 1.47 4.75
CA LYS A 65 -3.13 0.25 5.55
C LYS A 65 -4.31 -0.61 5.12
N LEU A 66 -5.49 -0.01 4.98
CA LEU A 66 -6.70 -0.71 4.54
C LEU A 66 -6.50 -1.33 3.15
N ALA A 67 -5.88 -0.61 2.20
CA ALA A 67 -5.55 -1.15 0.89
C ALA A 67 -4.55 -2.31 0.97
N ALA A 68 -3.49 -2.17 1.78
CA ALA A 68 -2.48 -3.21 1.98
C ALA A 68 -3.08 -4.51 2.57
N GLU A 69 -3.95 -4.38 3.56
CA GLU A 69 -4.67 -5.52 4.17
C GLU A 69 -5.54 -6.25 3.14
N ARG A 70 -6.33 -5.50 2.35
CA ARG A 70 -7.15 -6.07 1.26
C ARG A 70 -6.32 -6.80 0.21
N LEU A 71 -5.18 -6.21 -0.19
CA LEU A 71 -4.26 -6.81 -1.15
C LEU A 71 -3.62 -8.10 -0.62
N SER A 72 -3.17 -8.09 0.64
CA SER A 72 -2.56 -9.26 1.29
C SER A 72 -3.54 -10.42 1.38
N ALA A 73 -4.81 -10.14 1.72
CA ALA A 73 -5.87 -11.14 1.74
C ALA A 73 -6.13 -11.76 0.35
N LYS A 74 -6.03 -10.97 -0.73
CA LYS A 74 -6.21 -11.46 -2.12
C LYS A 74 -5.04 -12.26 -2.66
N ILE A 75 -3.83 -12.03 -2.14
CA ILE A 75 -2.61 -12.76 -2.56
C ILE A 75 -2.51 -14.12 -1.83
N SER A 76 -3.09 -14.21 -0.64
CA SER A 76 -3.07 -15.42 0.21
C SER A 76 -4.24 -16.37 -0.07
N ALA A 77 -5.17 -16.00 -0.95
CA ALA A 77 -6.34 -16.78 -1.38
C ALA A 77 -6.08 -17.45 -2.75
#